data_AF-A0AAU0U3J9-F1
#
_entry.id   AF-A0AAU0U3J9-F1
#
_cell.length_a   1.000
_cell.length_b   1.000
_cell.length_c   1.000
_cell.angle_alpha   90.00
_cell.angle_beta   90.00
_cell.angle_gamma   90.00
#
_symmetry.space_group_name_H-M   'P 1'
#
loop_
_entity.id
_entity.type
_entity.pdbx_description
1 polymer ?
#
loop_
_entity_poly.entity_id
_entity_poly.type
_entity_poly.pdbx_seq_one_letter_code
_entity_poly.pdbx_strand_id
1 'polypeptide(L)' 'MTCPIQSAASPVDSPLDDLRDVQEILVMLALALSVIAAPTTQPLASKVLATFAQHTAMAWAELLEGVIESNGGDL' A
#
# COMPACT_ATOMS: atom_id res chain seq x y z
N MET A 1 3.59 -7.26 48.59
CA MET A 1 2.71 -7.20 47.40
C MET A 1 3.35 -6.22 46.43
N THR A 2 4.17 -6.71 45.51
CA THR A 2 4.77 -5.89 44.46
C THR A 2 4.35 -6.52 43.15
N CYS A 3 3.37 -5.91 42.49
CA CYS A 3 2.94 -6.32 41.16
C CYS A 3 4.09 -6.02 40.19
N PRO A 4 4.56 -6.97 39.35
CA PRO A 4 5.54 -6.63 38.34
C PRO A 4 4.83 -5.82 37.26
N ILE A 5 5.41 -4.67 36.91
CA ILE A 5 5.06 -3.91 35.71
C ILE A 5 5.27 -4.85 34.53
N GLN A 6 4.19 -5.28 33.88
CA GLN A 6 4.25 -5.94 32.58
C GLN A 6 4.92 -4.96 31.64
N SER A 7 6.21 -5.20 31.38
CA SER A 7 6.91 -4.60 30.25
C SER A 7 6.09 -4.96 29.03
N ALA A 8 5.41 -3.98 28.44
CA ALA A 8 4.73 -4.13 27.17
C ALA A 8 5.79 -4.53 26.14
N ALA A 9 5.99 -5.83 25.97
CA ALA A 9 6.66 -6.36 24.82
C ALA A 9 5.87 -5.82 23.64
N SER A 10 6.50 -4.95 22.84
CA SER A 10 5.99 -4.62 21.53
C SER A 10 5.61 -5.94 20.86
N PRO A 11 4.37 -6.13 20.39
CA PRO A 11 4.09 -7.27 19.54
C PRO A 11 5.11 -7.17 18.42
N VAL A 12 5.95 -8.20 18.29
CA VAL A 12 6.78 -8.36 17.11
C VAL A 12 5.77 -8.43 15.97
N ASP A 13 5.70 -7.38 15.13
CA ASP A 13 4.84 -7.38 13.96
C ASP A 13 5.09 -8.70 13.22
N SER A 14 4.07 -9.53 13.18
CA SER A 14 4.20 -10.86 12.60
C SER A 14 4.26 -10.67 11.09
N PRO A 15 5.04 -11.46 10.33
CA PRO A 15 4.98 -11.44 8.87
C PRO A 15 3.56 -11.71 8.33
N LEU A 16 2.67 -12.29 9.15
CA LEU A 16 1.24 -12.43 8.83
C LEU A 16 0.45 -11.12 8.91
N ASP A 17 0.84 -10.21 9.79
CA ASP A 17 0.22 -8.87 9.90
C ASP A 17 0.61 -8.03 8.68
N ASP A 18 1.87 -8.08 8.25
CA ASP A 18 2.31 -7.44 6.99
C ASP A 18 1.55 -7.97 5.77
N LEU A 19 1.37 -9.30 5.67
CA LEU A 19 0.61 -9.91 4.57
C LEU A 19 -0.87 -9.47 4.57
N ARG A 20 -1.44 -9.28 5.77
CA ARG A 20 -2.82 -8.81 5.93
C ARG A 20 -2.95 -7.35 5.50
N ASP A 21 -2.00 -6.50 5.85
CA ASP A 21 -1.97 -5.10 5.46
C ASP A 21 -1.84 -4.98 3.93
N VAL A 22 -0.95 -5.76 3.31
CA VAL A 22 -0.82 -5.83 1.84
C VAL A 22 -2.14 -6.29 1.21
N GLN A 23 -2.79 -7.31 1.76
CA GLN A 23 -4.10 -7.77 1.27
C GLN A 23 -5.15 -6.66 1.34
N GLU A 24 -5.22 -5.93 2.45
CA GLU A 24 -6.18 -4.83 2.64
C GLU A 24 -5.95 -3.71 1.63
N ILE A 25 -4.69 -3.33 1.41
CA ILE A 25 -4.28 -2.34 0.39
C ILE A 25 -4.71 -2.81 -1.01
N LEU A 26 -4.46 -4.08 -1.36
CA LEU A 26 -4.83 -4.63 -2.67
C LEU A 26 -6.35 -4.65 -2.88
N VAL A 27 -7.13 -4.94 -1.84
CA VAL A 27 -8.60 -4.90 -1.90
C VAL A 27 -9.11 -3.47 -2.11
N MET A 28 -8.57 -2.49 -1.38
CA MET A 28 -8.92 -1.09 -1.56
C MET A 28 -8.56 -0.60 -2.97
N LEU A 29 -7.39 -1.01 -3.49
CA LEU A 29 -6.96 -0.69 -4.84
C LEU A 29 -7.91 -1.28 -5.90
N ALA A 30 -8.30 -2.54 -5.74
CA ALA A 30 -9.26 -3.19 -6.63
C ALA A 30 -10.63 -2.48 -6.64
N LEU A 31 -11.10 -2.04 -5.47
CA LEU A 31 -12.33 -1.25 -5.36
C LEU A 31 -12.21 0.10 -6.09
N ALA A 32 -11.09 0.81 -5.91
CA ALA A 32 -10.83 2.07 -6.58
C ALA A 32 -10.80 1.90 -8.11
N LEU A 33 -10.13 0.85 -8.61
CA LEU A 33 -10.11 0.51 -10.04
C LEU A 33 -11.50 0.19 -10.58
N SER A 34 -12.32 -0.52 -9.80
CA SER A 34 -13.72 -0.80 -10.15
C SER A 34 -14.54 0.47 -10.30
N VAL A 35 -14.34 1.46 -9.41
CA VAL A 35 -15.00 2.77 -9.50
C VAL A 35 -14.56 3.54 -10.75
N ILE A 36 -13.26 3.52 -11.08
CA ILE A 36 -12.74 4.19 -12.28
C ILE A 36 -13.31 3.57 -13.57
N ALA A 37 -13.43 2.25 -13.59
CA ALA A 37 -13.94 1.49 -14.72
C ALA A 37 -15.49 1.46 -14.81
N ALA A 38 -16.20 1.93 -13.78
CA ALA A 38 -17.65 1.87 -13.74
C ALA A 38 -18.27 2.74 -14.85
N PRO A 39 -19.26 2.22 -15.61
CA PRO A 39 -19.89 2.95 -16.71
C PRO A 39 -20.70 4.18 -16.25
N THR A 40 -21.01 4.26 -14.95
CA THR A 40 -21.67 5.41 -14.32
C THR A 40 -20.71 6.55 -13.98
N THR A 41 -19.39 6.31 -14.03
CA THR A 41 -18.37 7.32 -13.78
C THR A 41 -18.28 8.24 -14.99
N GLN A 42 -18.40 9.55 -14.78
CA GLN A 42 -18.31 10.53 -15.86
C GLN A 42 -17.01 10.33 -16.65
N PRO A 43 -17.03 10.30 -18.00
CA PRO A 43 -15.86 9.97 -18.82
C PRO A 43 -14.64 10.87 -18.59
N LEU A 44 -14.86 12.11 -18.13
CA LEU A 44 -13.78 13.02 -17.76
C LEU A 44 -13.17 12.64 -16.41
N ALA A 45 -14.00 12.29 -15.42
CA ALA A 45 -13.55 11.88 -14.09
C ALA A 45 -12.76 10.57 -14.15
N SER A 46 -13.18 9.59 -14.95
CA SER A 46 -12.44 8.34 -15.11
C SER A 46 -11.05 8.55 -15.72
N LYS A 47 -10.93 9.43 -16.73
CA LYS A 47 -9.64 9.80 -17.33
C LYS A 47 -8.73 10.50 -16.33
N VAL A 48 -9.24 11.48 -15.59
CA VAL A 48 -8.46 12.20 -14.58
C VAL A 48 -7.98 11.24 -13.48
N LEU A 49 -8.87 10.38 -12.99
CA LEU A 49 -8.51 9.35 -11.99
C LEU A 49 -7.48 8.36 -12.53
N ALA A 50 -7.62 7.92 -13.79
CA ALA A 50 -6.64 7.05 -14.43
C ALA A 50 -5.26 7.72 -14.55
N THR A 51 -5.21 8.99 -14.98
CA THR A 51 -3.95 9.74 -15.05
C THR A 51 -3.32 9.95 -13.68
N PHE A 52 -4.13 10.25 -12.66
CA PHE A 52 -3.66 10.43 -11.29
C PHE A 52 -3.10 9.11 -10.73
N ALA A 53 -3.81 8.00 -10.95
CA ALA A 53 -3.35 6.66 -10.58
C ALA A 53 -2.04 6.30 -11.27
N GLN A 54 -1.91 6.61 -12.57
CA GLN A 54 -0.70 6.33 -13.34
C GLN A 54 0.51 7.15 -12.85
N HIS A 55 0.34 8.46 -12.60
CA HIS A 55 1.41 9.29 -12.04
C HIS A 55 1.82 8.84 -10.64
N THR A 56 0.85 8.47 -9.81
CA THR A 56 1.11 7.95 -8.46
C THR A 56 1.88 6.63 -8.53
N ALA A 57 1.51 5.73 -9.44
CA ALA A 57 2.21 4.47 -9.66
C ALA A 57 3.65 4.67 -10.15
N MET A 58 3.90 5.65 -11.03
CA MET A 58 5.27 6.01 -11.46
C MET A 58 6.11 6.53 -10.30
N ALA A 59 5.57 7.44 -9.49
CA ALA A 59 6.27 7.97 -8.32
C ALA A 59 6.58 6.86 -7.28
N TRP A 60 5.69 5.89 -7.11
CA TRP A 60 5.93 4.74 -6.25
C TRP A 60 7.01 3.82 -6.82
N ALA A 61 7.05 3.62 -8.14
CA ALA A 61 8.09 2.83 -8.80
C ALA A 61 9.48 3.43 -8.58
N GLU A 62 9.64 4.75 -8.76
CA GLU A 62 10.90 5.47 -8.51
C GLU A 62 11.35 5.36 -7.05
N LEU A 63 10.41 5.48 -6.10
CA LEU A 63 10.71 5.34 -4.68
C LEU A 63 11.14 3.90 -4.33
N LEU A 64 10.42 2.90 -4.86
CA LEU A 64 10.73 1.49 -4.66
C LEU A 64 12.09 1.12 -5.24
N GLU A 65 12.43 1.63 -6.43
CA GLU A 65 13.75 1.45 -7.03
C GLU A 65 14.86 1.97 -6.11
N GLY A 66 14.72 3.18 -5.57
CA GLY A 66 15.69 3.73 -4.61
C GLY A 66 15.79 2.92 -3.30
N VAL A 67 14.68 2.36 -2.81
CA VAL A 67 14.71 1.46 -1.63
C VAL A 67 15.43 0.15 -1.96
N ILE A 68 15.19 -0.45 -3.12
CA ILE A 68 15.83 -1.69 -3.57
C ILE A 68 17.34 -1.49 -3.73
N GLU A 69 17.77 -0.42 -4.39
CA GLU A 69 19.17 -0.05 -4.53
C GLU A 69 19.84 0.16 -3.16
N SER A 70 19.17 0.86 -2.23
CA SER A 70 19.69 1.12 -0.88
C SER A 70 19.85 -0.14 -0.01
N ASN A 71 19.05 -1.17 -0.27
CA ASN A 71 19.09 -2.45 0.44
C ASN A 71 20.08 -3.46 -0.17
N GLY A 72 20.93 -3.03 -1.12
CA GLY A 72 21.93 -3.89 -1.74
C GLY A 72 21.36 -4.89 -2.74
N GLY A 73 20.22 -4.57 -3.36
CA GLY A 73 19.71 -5.31 -4.51
C GLY A 73 20.61 -5.09 -5.73
N ASP A 74 21.71 -5.83 -5.81
CA ASP A 74 22.40 -6.04 -7.10
C ASP A 74 21.45 -6.84 -8.01
N LEU A 75 21.12 -6.26 -9.18
CA LEU A 75 20.45 -6.96 -10.28
C LEU A 75 21.37 -7.99 -10.93
#